data_AF-A0A829Y797-F1
#
_entry.id   AF-A0A829Y797-F1
#
_cell.length_a   1.000
_cell.length_b   1.000
_cell.length_c   1.000
_cell.angle_alpha   90.00
_cell.angle_beta   90.00
_cell.angle_gamma   90.00
#
_symmetry.space_group_name_H-M   'P 1'
#
loop_
_entity.id
_entity.type
_entity.pdbx_description
1 polymer ?
#
loop_
_entity_poly.entity_id
_entity_poly.type
_entity_poly.pdbx_seq_one_letter_code
_entity_poly.pdbx_strand_id
1 'polypeptide(L)'
;MAPRFDVNDEQFQAIVKAIAAGSRTIAAAELRHFAQCSEPEARAWVDHLLNCLYAWRSAEADEQVLRDIDLAFANIAKPKHFTDFSHCSECKHHDQTLRSKTRETLCREDLGTAGWDPVTFSSEEGIAYLFPALARFALLPDVWSGYGWYGSQLLSHLSYDGGSNRFLAWCSPAQRDAVYALLKHLSATRRFVIERGLDENPLEAALAAWEPIS
;
A
#
# COMPACT_ATOMS: atom_id res chain seq x y z
N MET A 1 9.09 -10.21 -18.84
CA MET A 1 7.63 -10.29 -18.68
C MET A 1 7.37 -11.49 -17.80
N ALA A 2 6.71 -11.34 -16.65
CA ALA A 2 6.46 -12.47 -15.76
C ALA A 2 5.47 -13.46 -16.42
N PRO A 3 5.58 -14.77 -16.14
CA PRO A 3 4.62 -15.76 -16.62
C PRO A 3 3.20 -15.39 -16.15
N ARG A 4 2.19 -15.56 -17.00
CA ARG A 4 0.78 -15.46 -16.57
C ARG A 4 0.24 -16.87 -16.37
N PHE A 5 -0.29 -17.13 -15.17
CA PHE A 5 -0.90 -18.41 -14.83
C PHE A 5 -2.39 -18.25 -14.58
N ASP A 6 -3.15 -19.22 -15.05
CA ASP A 6 -4.59 -19.31 -14.84
C ASP A 6 -4.87 -20.11 -13.56
N VAL A 7 -4.78 -19.43 -12.41
CA VAL A 7 -5.21 -19.96 -11.11
C VAL A 7 -6.58 -19.40 -10.78
N ASN A 8 -7.46 -20.15 -10.11
CA ASN A 8 -8.73 -19.59 -9.62
C ASN A 8 -8.53 -18.87 -8.26
N ASP A 9 -9.59 -18.29 -7.71
CA ASP A 9 -9.48 -17.50 -6.47
C ASP A 9 -9.10 -18.36 -5.26
N GLU A 10 -9.63 -19.57 -5.14
CA GLU A 10 -9.29 -20.50 -4.04
C GLU A 10 -7.81 -20.87 -4.08
N GLN A 11 -7.29 -21.19 -5.26
CA GLN A 11 -5.88 -21.50 -5.49
C GLN A 11 -4.98 -20.29 -5.21
N PHE A 12 -5.40 -19.10 -5.64
CA PHE A 12 -4.67 -17.87 -5.34
C PHE A 12 -4.60 -17.61 -3.83
N GLN A 13 -5.70 -17.80 -3.10
CA GLN A 13 -5.72 -17.65 -1.64
C GLN A 13 -4.81 -18.67 -0.91
N ALA A 14 -4.70 -19.90 -1.41
CA ALA A 14 -3.76 -20.88 -0.87
C ALA A 14 -2.30 -20.40 -1.01
N ILE A 15 -1.95 -19.84 -2.17
CA ILE A 15 -0.61 -19.27 -2.42
C ILE A 15 -0.36 -18.07 -1.50
N VAL A 16 -1.33 -17.14 -1.40
CA VAL A 16 -1.23 -15.96 -0.52
C VAL A 16 -1.02 -16.38 0.94
N LYS A 17 -1.73 -17.40 1.42
CA LYS A 17 -1.57 -17.93 2.78
C LYS A 17 -0.16 -18.49 3.01
N ALA A 18 0.43 -19.16 2.02
CA ALA A 18 1.79 -19.66 2.11
C ALA A 18 2.83 -18.53 2.16
N ILE A 19 2.62 -17.44 1.41
CA ILE A 19 3.46 -16.24 1.47
C ILE A 19 3.34 -15.58 2.85
N ALA A 20 2.12 -15.41 3.37
CA ALA A 20 1.88 -14.82 4.70
C ALA A 20 2.52 -15.63 5.83
N ALA A 21 2.62 -16.95 5.68
CA ALA A 21 3.35 -17.83 6.61
C ALA A 21 4.89 -17.73 6.47
N GLY A 22 5.40 -16.81 5.65
CA GLY A 22 6.83 -16.56 5.46
C GLY A 22 7.53 -17.54 4.51
N SER A 23 6.79 -18.34 3.74
CA SER A 23 7.38 -19.40 2.92
C SER A 23 7.15 -19.21 1.42
N ARG A 24 8.09 -18.49 0.77
CA ARG A 24 8.14 -18.36 -0.69
C ARG A 24 8.27 -19.71 -1.39
N THR A 25 8.98 -20.65 -0.77
CA THR A 25 9.15 -22.02 -1.29
C THR A 25 7.83 -22.78 -1.31
N ILE A 26 7.02 -22.68 -0.24
CA ILE A 26 5.69 -23.32 -0.22
C ILE A 26 4.77 -22.62 -1.23
N ALA A 27 4.76 -21.29 -1.28
CA ALA A 27 3.98 -20.55 -2.26
C ALA A 27 4.29 -20.96 -3.72
N ALA A 28 5.58 -21.13 -4.06
CA ALA A 28 6.00 -21.62 -5.37
C ALA A 28 5.59 -23.08 -5.60
N ALA A 29 5.60 -23.92 -4.56
CA ALA A 29 5.16 -25.31 -4.65
C ALA A 29 3.64 -25.43 -4.88
N GLU A 30 2.84 -24.61 -4.21
CA GLU A 30 1.38 -24.49 -4.42
C GLU A 30 1.09 -24.06 -5.87
N LEU A 31 1.74 -23.00 -6.34
CA LEU A 31 1.57 -22.55 -7.73
C LEU A 31 1.96 -23.64 -8.73
N ARG A 32 3.08 -24.34 -8.49
CA ARG A 32 3.53 -25.45 -9.33
C ARG A 32 2.49 -26.57 -9.38
N HIS A 33 1.85 -26.86 -8.26
CA HIS A 33 0.80 -27.86 -8.17
C HIS A 33 -0.43 -27.46 -9.00
N PHE A 34 -0.90 -26.23 -8.87
CA PHE A 34 -2.10 -25.77 -9.56
C PHE A 34 -1.89 -25.47 -11.06
N ALA A 35 -0.80 -24.78 -11.41
CA ALA A 35 -0.52 -24.32 -12.77
C ALA A 35 0.31 -25.31 -13.60
N GLN A 36 0.76 -26.42 -13.00
CA GLN A 36 1.59 -27.44 -13.64
C GLN A 36 2.84 -26.88 -14.35
N CYS A 37 3.43 -25.81 -13.81
CA CYS A 37 4.60 -25.14 -14.39
C CYS A 37 5.93 -25.74 -13.86
N SER A 38 7.06 -25.22 -14.35
CA SER A 38 8.37 -25.55 -13.79
C SER A 38 8.65 -24.79 -12.49
N GLU A 39 9.60 -25.27 -11.69
CA GLU A 39 10.02 -24.59 -10.46
C GLU A 39 10.63 -23.19 -10.70
N PRO A 40 11.50 -22.97 -11.71
CA PRO A 40 11.98 -21.63 -12.02
C PRO A 40 10.86 -20.65 -12.37
N GLU A 41 9.85 -21.08 -13.12
CA GLU A 41 8.71 -20.23 -13.46
C GLU A 41 7.84 -19.90 -12.24
N ALA A 42 7.60 -20.88 -11.37
CA ALA A 42 6.84 -20.66 -10.14
C ALA A 42 7.54 -19.66 -9.20
N ARG A 43 8.86 -19.80 -9.02
CA ARG A 43 9.66 -18.86 -8.22
C ARG A 43 9.64 -17.46 -8.81
N ALA A 44 9.86 -17.33 -10.12
CA ALA A 44 9.82 -16.05 -10.81
C ALA A 44 8.45 -15.36 -10.70
N TRP A 45 7.36 -16.13 -10.68
CA TRP A 45 6.02 -15.58 -10.47
C TRP A 45 5.79 -15.11 -9.03
N VAL A 46 6.19 -15.89 -8.02
CA VAL A 46 6.08 -15.47 -6.60
C VAL A 46 6.92 -14.22 -6.35
N ASP A 47 8.13 -14.17 -6.91
CA ASP A 47 8.98 -12.98 -6.83
C ASP A 47 8.33 -11.80 -7.57
N HIS A 48 7.71 -12.01 -8.73
CA HIS A 48 6.98 -10.95 -9.41
C HIS A 48 5.80 -10.43 -8.56
N LEU A 49 5.03 -11.33 -7.95
CA LEU A 49 3.90 -10.96 -7.08
C LEU A 49 4.37 -10.07 -5.93
N LEU A 50 5.48 -10.41 -5.27
CA LEU A 50 6.00 -9.64 -4.14
C LEU A 50 6.61 -8.28 -4.54
N ASN A 51 7.09 -8.14 -5.78
CA ASN A 51 7.77 -6.94 -6.27
C ASN A 51 6.92 -6.06 -7.19
N CYS A 52 5.71 -6.48 -7.55
CA CYS A 52 4.83 -5.77 -8.47
C CYS A 52 3.43 -5.62 -7.87
N LEU A 53 3.09 -4.40 -7.47
CA LEU A 53 1.75 -4.05 -6.95
C LEU A 53 0.61 -4.50 -7.88
N TYR A 54 0.82 -4.40 -9.18
CA TYR A 54 -0.19 -4.72 -10.20
C TYR A 54 -0.28 -6.22 -10.53
N ALA A 55 0.59 -7.05 -9.95
CA ALA A 55 0.51 -8.50 -10.11
C ALA A 55 -0.53 -9.14 -9.16
N TRP A 56 -0.97 -8.40 -8.13
CA TRP A 56 -1.96 -8.87 -7.18
C TRP A 56 -3.36 -8.82 -7.75
N ARG A 57 -4.13 -9.88 -7.49
CA ARG A 57 -5.58 -9.86 -7.70
C ARG A 57 -6.23 -9.00 -6.64
N SER A 58 -7.19 -8.20 -7.08
CA SER A 58 -7.98 -7.33 -6.22
C SER A 58 -9.46 -7.66 -6.44
N ALA A 59 -10.29 -7.50 -5.42
CA ALA A 59 -11.73 -7.62 -5.62
C ALA A 59 -12.22 -6.46 -6.50
N GLU A 60 -13.30 -6.64 -7.25
CA GLU A 60 -13.85 -5.57 -8.11
C GLU A 60 -14.13 -4.28 -7.33
N ALA A 61 -14.59 -4.40 -6.07
CA ALA A 61 -14.78 -3.27 -5.17
C ALA A 61 -13.46 -2.55 -4.81
N ASP A 62 -12.36 -3.30 -4.63
CA ASP A 62 -11.03 -2.70 -4.41
C ASP A 62 -10.58 -1.94 -5.67
N GLU A 63 -10.78 -2.54 -6.85
CA GLU A 63 -10.40 -1.91 -8.11
C GLU A 63 -11.16 -0.60 -8.36
N GLN A 64 -12.44 -0.54 -7.99
CA GLN A 64 -13.21 0.69 -8.12
C GLN A 64 -12.64 1.82 -7.24
N VAL A 65 -12.36 1.54 -5.97
CA VAL A 65 -11.73 2.50 -5.06
C VAL A 65 -10.37 2.96 -5.59
N LEU A 66 -9.57 2.04 -6.12
CA LEU A 66 -8.26 2.36 -6.69
C LEU A 66 -8.37 3.22 -7.95
N ARG A 67 -9.37 3.00 -8.81
CA ARG A 67 -9.63 3.87 -9.98
C ARG A 67 -9.97 5.30 -9.55
N ASP A 68 -10.80 5.45 -8.52
CA ASP A 68 -11.19 6.77 -8.03
C ASP A 68 -9.99 7.52 -7.42
N ILE A 69 -9.11 6.81 -6.70
CA ILE A 69 -7.83 7.33 -6.23
C ILE A 69 -6.91 7.72 -7.38
N ASP A 70 -6.73 6.85 -8.37
CA ASP A 70 -5.87 7.12 -9.54
C ASP A 70 -6.33 8.39 -10.27
N LEU A 71 -7.64 8.57 -10.45
CA LEU A 71 -8.23 9.76 -11.07
C LEU A 71 -7.98 11.02 -10.23
N ALA A 72 -8.23 10.96 -8.92
CA ALA A 72 -8.08 12.12 -8.03
C ALA A 72 -6.62 12.61 -7.90
N PHE A 73 -5.64 11.71 -8.07
CA PHE A 73 -4.21 12.00 -7.95
C PHE A 73 -3.44 11.93 -9.28
N ALA A 74 -4.14 11.78 -10.42
CA ALA A 74 -3.54 11.57 -11.73
C ALA A 74 -2.49 12.63 -12.10
N ASN A 75 -2.83 13.91 -11.84
CA ASN A 75 -2.06 15.07 -12.30
C ASN A 75 -0.97 15.54 -11.32
N ILE A 76 -0.70 14.81 -10.24
CA ILE A 76 0.36 15.17 -9.30
C ILE A 76 1.71 14.81 -9.91
N ALA A 77 2.53 15.83 -10.19
CA ALA A 77 3.89 15.64 -10.68
C ALA A 77 4.79 15.06 -9.58
N LYS A 78 5.78 14.26 -9.98
CA LYS A 78 6.80 13.76 -9.06
C LYS A 78 7.61 14.95 -8.51
N PRO A 79 7.68 15.15 -7.19
CA PRO A 79 8.48 16.24 -6.63
C PRO A 79 9.98 15.95 -6.81
N LYS A 80 10.79 17.01 -6.85
CA LYS A 80 12.25 16.88 -6.92
C LYS A 80 12.82 16.22 -5.67
N HIS A 81 12.23 16.52 -4.52
CA HIS A 81 12.55 15.99 -3.21
C HIS A 81 11.27 15.62 -2.46
N PHE A 82 11.30 14.50 -1.76
CA PHE A 82 10.17 14.02 -0.98
C PHE A 82 10.24 14.50 0.46
N THR A 83 11.42 14.74 1.02
CA THR A 83 11.61 15.18 2.41
C THR A 83 12.49 16.45 2.44
N ASP A 84 12.62 17.08 3.62
CA ASP A 84 13.71 18.02 3.85
C ASP A 84 15.05 17.27 3.96
N PHE A 85 15.66 17.00 2.80
CA PHE A 85 16.92 16.26 2.69
C PHE A 85 18.12 16.97 3.34
N SER A 86 17.96 18.24 3.78
CA SER A 86 19.01 19.02 4.44
C SER A 86 18.95 18.95 5.97
N HIS A 87 17.83 18.49 6.54
CA HIS A 87 17.59 18.43 7.98
C HIS A 87 18.55 17.45 8.71
N CYS A 88 18.61 16.20 8.27
CA CYS A 88 19.47 15.17 8.87
C CYS A 88 19.79 14.03 7.89
N SER A 89 20.67 13.11 8.28
CA SER A 89 21.05 11.94 7.47
C SER A 89 19.89 11.00 7.17
N GLU A 90 18.95 10.86 8.10
CA GLU A 90 17.75 10.03 7.93
C GLU A 90 16.83 10.63 6.86
N CYS A 91 16.48 11.93 6.95
CA CYS A 91 15.67 12.59 5.92
C CYS A 91 16.32 12.51 4.55
N LYS A 92 17.66 12.68 4.47
CA LYS A 92 18.41 12.51 3.22
C LYS A 92 18.32 11.09 2.66
N HIS A 93 18.40 10.06 3.51
CA HIS A 93 18.26 8.67 3.10
C HIS A 93 16.85 8.38 2.58
N HIS A 94 15.82 8.80 3.32
CA HIS A 94 14.42 8.65 2.92
C HIS A 94 14.11 9.37 1.61
N ASP A 95 14.64 10.58 1.42
CA ASP A 95 14.54 11.31 0.16
C ASP A 95 15.14 10.53 -1.02
N GLN A 96 16.36 9.98 -0.84
CA GLN A 96 17.02 9.19 -1.87
C GLN A 96 16.22 7.94 -2.24
N THR A 97 15.70 7.23 -1.24
CA THR A 97 14.84 6.05 -1.43
C THR A 97 13.62 6.41 -2.28
N LEU A 98 12.81 7.39 -1.85
CA LEU A 98 11.58 7.75 -2.54
C LEU A 98 11.82 8.35 -3.93
N ARG A 99 12.87 9.17 -4.10
CA ARG A 99 13.24 9.72 -5.41
C ARG A 99 13.67 8.68 -6.42
N SER A 100 14.18 7.54 -5.99
CA SER A 100 14.55 6.45 -6.89
C SER A 100 13.34 5.69 -7.46
N LYS A 101 12.13 5.92 -6.93
CA LYS A 101 10.93 5.15 -7.24
C LYS A 101 9.86 5.94 -8.00
N THR A 102 9.00 5.24 -8.72
CA THR A 102 7.75 5.77 -9.29
C THR A 102 6.57 5.09 -8.60
N ARG A 103 5.34 5.50 -8.94
CA ARG A 103 4.11 4.82 -8.45
C ARG A 103 4.10 3.33 -8.81
N GLU A 104 4.76 2.97 -9.92
CA GLU A 104 4.80 1.63 -10.48
C GLU A 104 5.99 0.80 -10.01
N THR A 105 7.09 1.45 -9.58
CA THR A 105 8.32 0.77 -9.17
C THR A 105 8.57 0.74 -7.67
N LEU A 106 7.74 1.43 -6.88
CA LEU A 106 7.74 1.36 -5.42
C LEU A 106 7.37 -0.05 -4.96
N CYS A 107 8.21 -0.68 -4.14
CA CYS A 107 7.93 -1.97 -3.51
C CYS A 107 7.68 -1.81 -2.00
N ARG A 108 7.17 -2.86 -1.35
CA ARG A 108 6.80 -2.79 0.09
C ARG A 108 8.01 -2.50 0.97
N GLU A 109 9.15 -3.05 0.61
CA GLU A 109 10.42 -2.91 1.33
C GLU A 109 10.93 -1.47 1.34
N ASP A 110 10.65 -0.70 0.27
CA ASP A 110 11.02 0.72 0.19
C ASP A 110 10.29 1.57 1.24
N LEU A 111 9.12 1.11 1.72
CA LEU A 111 8.28 1.80 2.70
C LEU A 111 8.63 1.46 4.16
N GLY A 112 9.60 0.56 4.37
CA GLY A 112 10.11 0.22 5.69
C GLY A 112 9.05 -0.27 6.69
N THR A 113 9.40 -0.27 7.97
CA THR A 113 8.47 -0.52 9.08
C THR A 113 7.94 0.81 9.62
N ALA A 114 6.94 0.80 10.51
CA ALA A 114 6.45 2.03 11.14
C ALA A 114 7.56 2.86 11.83
N GLY A 115 8.63 2.22 12.33
CA GLY A 115 9.77 2.90 12.93
C GLY A 115 10.84 3.38 11.93
N TRP A 116 10.69 3.07 10.64
CA TRP A 116 11.61 3.46 9.56
C TRP A 116 10.84 3.70 8.25
N ASP A 117 9.73 4.44 8.32
CA ASP A 117 8.86 4.73 7.18
C ASP A 117 9.27 6.07 6.53
N PRO A 118 9.78 6.08 5.28
CA PRO A 118 10.20 7.30 4.61
C PRO A 118 9.05 8.28 4.31
N VAL A 119 7.79 7.81 4.31
CA VAL A 119 6.61 8.63 4.07
C VAL A 119 6.34 9.56 5.25
N THR A 120 6.71 9.17 6.47
CA THR A 120 6.54 9.96 7.70
C THR A 120 7.07 11.39 7.56
N PHE A 121 8.24 11.54 6.94
CA PHE A 121 8.91 12.82 6.74
C PHE A 121 8.67 13.43 5.36
N SER A 122 7.75 12.84 4.57
CA SER A 122 7.50 13.32 3.23
C SER A 122 6.69 14.62 3.24
N SER A 123 6.90 15.50 2.26
CA SER A 123 6.00 16.62 1.98
C SER A 123 4.64 16.11 1.53
N GLU A 124 3.64 16.98 1.64
CA GLU A 124 2.25 16.69 1.23
C GLU A 124 2.19 16.36 -0.28
N GLU A 125 3.02 17.04 -1.08
CA GLU A 125 3.18 16.79 -2.52
C GLU A 125 3.79 15.40 -2.79
N GLY A 126 4.75 14.98 -1.97
CA GLY A 126 5.36 13.65 -2.05
C GLY A 126 4.38 12.54 -1.70
N ILE A 127 3.61 12.74 -0.63
CA ILE A 127 2.50 11.85 -0.24
C ILE A 127 1.47 11.80 -1.38
N ALA A 128 1.03 12.95 -1.90
CA ALA A 128 0.06 13.03 -2.99
C ALA A 128 0.55 12.31 -4.26
N TYR A 129 1.83 12.44 -4.60
CA TYR A 129 2.40 11.75 -5.75
C TYR A 129 2.38 10.22 -5.57
N LEU A 130 2.72 9.72 -4.38
CA LEU A 130 2.77 8.29 -4.11
C LEU A 130 1.42 7.69 -3.70
N PHE A 131 0.43 8.51 -3.33
CA PHE A 131 -0.82 8.07 -2.74
C PHE A 131 -1.50 6.91 -3.47
N PRO A 132 -1.56 6.89 -4.82
CA PRO A 132 -2.10 5.75 -5.54
C PRO A 132 -1.39 4.41 -5.27
N ALA A 133 -0.07 4.43 -5.07
CA ALA A 133 0.68 3.23 -4.70
C ALA A 133 0.46 2.86 -3.22
N LEU A 134 0.40 3.86 -2.33
CA LEU A 134 0.14 3.64 -0.89
C LEU A 134 -1.26 3.02 -0.66
N ALA A 135 -2.27 3.51 -1.37
CA ALA A 135 -3.62 2.96 -1.35
C ALA A 135 -3.67 1.50 -1.81
N ARG A 136 -2.92 1.13 -2.86
CA ARG A 136 -2.77 -0.26 -3.31
C ARG A 136 -2.21 -1.13 -2.21
N PHE A 137 -1.07 -0.74 -1.61
CA PHE A 137 -0.47 -1.51 -0.51
C PHE A 137 -1.42 -1.68 0.67
N ALA A 138 -2.24 -0.68 1.01
CA ALA A 138 -3.19 -0.77 2.10
C ALA A 138 -4.33 -1.79 1.84
N LEU A 139 -4.70 -2.01 0.57
CA LEU A 139 -5.72 -3.00 0.21
C LEU A 139 -5.18 -4.43 0.08
N LEU A 140 -3.86 -4.59 -0.02
CA LEU A 140 -3.20 -5.89 -0.12
C LEU A 140 -3.17 -6.62 1.23
N PRO A 141 -3.15 -7.97 1.21
CA PRO A 141 -3.04 -8.78 2.42
C PRO A 141 -1.69 -8.56 3.13
N ASP A 142 -1.65 -8.86 4.43
CA ASP A 142 -0.41 -8.84 5.21
C ASP A 142 0.48 -10.05 4.88
N VAL A 143 1.32 -9.89 3.86
CA VAL A 143 2.16 -10.96 3.31
C VAL A 143 3.67 -10.69 3.41
N TRP A 144 4.06 -9.47 3.78
CA TRP A 144 5.46 -9.09 3.94
C TRP A 144 5.88 -9.21 5.39
N SER A 145 6.24 -10.44 5.77
CA SER A 145 6.75 -10.76 7.11
C SER A 145 7.86 -9.79 7.54
N GLY A 146 7.75 -9.27 8.76
CA GLY A 146 8.70 -8.30 9.33
C GLY A 146 8.34 -6.83 9.09
N TYR A 147 7.41 -6.54 8.17
CA TYR A 147 6.92 -5.19 7.92
C TYR A 147 5.50 -4.95 8.43
N GLY A 148 4.69 -6.01 8.49
CA GLY A 148 3.28 -5.95 8.86
C GLY A 148 2.41 -5.29 7.78
N TRP A 149 1.10 -5.34 8.02
CA TRP A 149 0.12 -4.77 7.11
C TRP A 149 0.34 -3.27 6.90
N TYR A 150 0.52 -2.85 5.64
CA TYR A 150 0.82 -1.46 5.32
C TYR A 150 -0.34 -0.50 5.66
N GLY A 151 -1.58 -0.99 5.66
CA GLY A 151 -2.75 -0.17 6.03
C GLY A 151 -2.60 0.49 7.39
N SER A 152 -1.93 -0.14 8.35
CA SER A 152 -1.63 0.46 9.66
C SER A 152 -0.75 1.71 9.54
N GLN A 153 0.31 1.68 8.73
CA GLN A 153 1.17 2.84 8.47
C GLN A 153 0.41 3.96 7.75
N LEU A 154 -0.37 3.61 6.73
CA LEU A 154 -1.20 4.59 6.01
C LEU A 154 -2.21 5.27 6.94
N LEU A 155 -2.89 4.50 7.80
CA LEU A 155 -3.85 5.05 8.76
C LEU A 155 -3.18 6.03 9.72
N SER A 156 -2.00 5.71 10.24
CA SER A 156 -1.23 6.64 11.08
C SER A 156 -0.94 7.97 10.37
N HIS A 157 -0.56 7.92 9.08
CA HIS A 157 -0.33 9.14 8.29
C HIS A 157 -1.62 9.96 8.08
N LEU A 158 -2.75 9.29 7.87
CA LEU A 158 -4.04 9.93 7.61
C LEU A 158 -4.71 10.46 8.88
N SER A 159 -4.44 9.87 10.05
CA SER A 159 -4.98 10.33 11.33
C SER A 159 -4.05 11.29 12.08
N TYR A 160 -2.79 11.44 11.64
CA TYR A 160 -1.80 12.30 12.29
C TYR A 160 -2.33 13.73 12.47
N ASP A 161 -2.19 14.30 13.67
CA ASP A 161 -2.72 15.62 14.06
C ASP A 161 -4.24 15.85 13.84
N GLY A 162 -5.01 14.77 13.62
CA GLY A 162 -6.47 14.81 13.48
C GLY A 162 -6.94 15.84 12.44
N GLY A 163 -7.82 16.76 12.84
CA GLY A 163 -8.33 17.82 11.96
C GLY A 163 -7.28 18.83 11.47
N SER A 164 -6.09 18.84 12.09
CA SER A 164 -4.95 19.67 11.67
C SER A 164 -3.96 18.92 10.76
N ASN A 165 -4.34 17.73 10.27
CA ASN A 165 -3.50 16.93 9.38
C ASN A 165 -3.07 17.76 8.14
N ARG A 166 -1.75 17.94 7.97
CA ARG A 166 -1.17 18.74 6.89
C ARG A 166 -1.53 18.22 5.49
N PHE A 167 -1.63 16.91 5.32
CA PHE A 167 -2.01 16.30 4.05
C PHE A 167 -3.49 16.50 3.74
N LEU A 168 -4.37 16.35 4.74
CA LEU A 168 -5.79 16.70 4.63
C LEU A 168 -5.95 18.16 4.18
N ALA A 169 -5.26 19.09 4.85
CA ALA A 169 -5.32 20.52 4.52
C ALA A 169 -4.85 20.81 3.08
N TRP A 170 -3.83 20.11 2.61
CA TRP A 170 -3.29 20.25 1.25
C TRP A 170 -4.22 19.68 0.16
N CYS A 171 -4.92 18.58 0.43
CA CYS A 171 -5.77 17.92 -0.56
C CYS A 171 -6.94 18.79 -1.03
N SER A 172 -7.22 18.72 -2.34
CA SER A 172 -8.45 19.26 -2.94
C SER A 172 -9.69 18.46 -2.51
N PRO A 173 -10.92 19.00 -2.68
CA PRO A 173 -12.14 18.28 -2.33
C PRO A 173 -12.24 16.89 -2.97
N ALA A 174 -11.96 16.77 -4.28
CA ALA A 174 -12.00 15.48 -4.98
C ALA A 174 -10.98 14.46 -4.43
N GLN A 175 -9.81 14.93 -3.99
CA GLN A 175 -8.82 14.07 -3.33
C GLN A 175 -9.29 13.62 -1.96
N ARG A 176 -9.89 14.52 -1.17
CA ARG A 176 -10.45 14.18 0.14
C ARG A 176 -11.58 13.16 0.02
N ASP A 177 -12.48 13.32 -0.94
CA ASP A 177 -13.56 12.38 -1.21
C ASP A 177 -13.03 10.98 -1.55
N ALA A 178 -11.99 10.91 -2.38
CA ALA A 178 -11.38 9.64 -2.77
C ALA A 178 -10.65 8.96 -1.59
N VAL A 179 -9.93 9.74 -0.76
CA VAL A 179 -9.30 9.22 0.48
C VAL A 179 -10.36 8.72 1.47
N TYR A 180 -11.44 9.48 1.67
CA TYR A 180 -12.54 9.08 2.54
C TYR A 180 -13.25 7.82 2.05
N ALA A 181 -13.44 7.67 0.73
CA ALA A 181 -13.96 6.44 0.13
C ALA A 181 -13.05 5.23 0.41
N LEU A 182 -11.73 5.39 0.30
CA LEU A 182 -10.76 4.36 0.68
C LEU A 182 -10.88 3.99 2.16
N LEU A 183 -10.95 4.97 3.06
CA LEU A 183 -11.08 4.72 4.51
C LEU A 183 -12.37 3.94 4.84
N LYS A 184 -13.50 4.32 4.26
CA LYS A 184 -14.76 3.56 4.42
C LYS A 184 -14.64 2.14 3.89
N HIS A 185 -13.97 1.98 2.75
CA HIS A 185 -13.77 0.67 2.15
C HIS A 185 -12.89 -0.23 3.03
N LEU A 186 -11.78 0.30 3.56
CA LEU A 186 -10.93 -0.38 4.52
C LEU A 186 -11.70 -0.78 5.79
N SER A 187 -12.56 0.12 6.31
CA SER A 187 -13.45 -0.17 7.44
C SER A 187 -14.40 -1.33 7.15
N ALA A 188 -14.98 -1.40 5.96
CA ALA A 188 -15.92 -2.45 5.59
C ALA A 188 -15.26 -3.81 5.35
N THR A 189 -14.03 -3.82 4.84
CA THR A 189 -13.43 -5.03 4.27
C THR A 189 -12.22 -5.57 5.03
N ARG A 190 -11.51 -4.71 5.77
CA ARG A 190 -10.26 -5.04 6.47
C ARG A 190 -10.37 -4.90 8.00
N ARG A 191 -11.59 -4.68 8.51
CA ARG A 191 -11.90 -4.52 9.95
C ARG A 191 -11.15 -5.50 10.86
N PHE A 192 -11.16 -6.78 10.52
CA PHE A 192 -10.51 -7.82 11.32
C PHE A 192 -8.99 -7.67 11.42
N VAL A 193 -8.34 -7.17 10.37
CA VAL A 193 -6.88 -6.92 10.38
C VAL A 193 -6.58 -5.67 11.22
N ILE A 194 -7.42 -4.65 11.10
CA ILE A 194 -7.33 -3.39 11.83
C ILE A 194 -7.47 -3.62 13.34
N GLU A 195 -8.50 -4.36 13.76
CA GLU A 195 -8.81 -4.64 15.18
C GLU A 195 -7.77 -5.52 15.87
N ARG A 196 -6.96 -6.30 15.13
CA ARG A 196 -5.93 -7.19 15.69
C ARG A 196 -4.56 -6.54 15.86
N GLY A 197 -4.31 -5.39 15.24
CA GLY A 197 -2.96 -4.84 15.07
C GLY A 197 -2.73 -3.46 15.65
N LEU A 198 -3.75 -2.81 16.21
CA LEU A 198 -3.68 -1.40 16.63
C LEU A 198 -4.22 -1.24 18.06
N ASP A 199 -3.39 -0.69 18.95
CA ASP A 199 -3.75 -0.38 20.34
C ASP A 199 -4.68 0.85 20.46
N GLU A 200 -4.64 1.72 19.45
CA GLU A 200 -5.55 2.86 19.24
C GLU A 200 -6.40 2.62 17.99
N ASN A 201 -7.49 3.37 17.78
CA ASN A 201 -8.32 3.24 16.58
C ASN A 201 -8.06 4.37 15.56
N PRO A 202 -6.90 4.36 14.85
CA PRO A 202 -6.56 5.41 13.89
C PRO A 202 -7.49 5.40 12.68
N LEU A 203 -8.21 4.30 12.43
CA LEU A 203 -9.24 4.26 11.40
C LEU A 203 -10.42 5.17 11.74
N GLU A 204 -10.96 5.09 12.96
CA GLU A 204 -12.05 5.98 13.39
C GLU A 204 -11.59 7.44 13.41
N ALA A 205 -10.37 7.71 13.89
CA ALA A 205 -9.79 9.05 13.86
C ALA A 205 -9.63 9.58 12.43
N ALA A 206 -9.12 8.76 11.50
CA ALA A 206 -9.02 9.13 10.10
C ALA A 206 -10.40 9.34 9.46
N LEU A 207 -11.38 8.46 9.71
CA LEU A 207 -12.73 8.64 9.19
C LEU A 207 -13.36 9.95 9.67
N ALA A 208 -13.21 10.29 10.94
CA ALA A 208 -13.72 11.55 11.49
C ALA A 208 -13.01 12.79 10.91
N ALA A 209 -11.68 12.71 10.72
CA ALA A 209 -10.92 13.83 10.16
C ALA A 209 -11.19 14.07 8.66
N TRP A 210 -11.42 12.99 7.91
CA TRP A 210 -11.58 13.03 6.45
C TRP A 210 -13.05 13.07 6.00
N GLU A 211 -14.01 13.14 6.93
CA GLU A 211 -15.43 13.26 6.60
C GLU A 211 -15.70 14.54 5.77
N PRO A 212 -16.37 14.44 4.61
CA PRO A 212 -16.69 15.61 3.80
C PRO A 212 -17.59 16.59 4.57
N ILE A 213 -17.20 17.86 4.58
CA ILE A 213 -18.04 18.93 5.12
C ILE A 213 -19.15 19.19 4.10
N SER A 214 -20.40 18.90 4.50
CA SER A 214 -21.61 19.12 3.70
C SER A 214 -21.94 20.59 3.52
#